data_AF-A0A8K0IR89-F1
#
_entry.id   AF-A0A8K0IR89-F1
#
_cell.length_a   1.000
_cell.length_b   1.000
_cell.length_c   1.000
_cell.angle_alpha   90.00
_cell.angle_beta   90.00
_cell.angle_gamma   90.00
#
_symmetry.space_group_name_H-M   'P 1'
#
loop_
_entity.id
_entity.type
_entity.pdbx_description
1 polymer ?
#
loop_
_entity_poly.entity_id
_entity_poly.type
_entity_poly.pdbx_seq_one_letter_code
_entity_poly.pdbx_strand_id
1 'polypeptide(L)'
;MAEKLGEDGLMEELCNGFRLLMDPRRKLITFDSLKRNAALLGLEGLRDDELRAMLREGDVDGDGALSEMEFCVLMVRLSPELMEARLLGVS
;
A
#
# COMPACT_ATOMS: atom_id res chain seq x y z
N MET A 1 19.69 -13.54 11.13
CA MET A 1 18.93 -13.77 9.88
C MET A 1 17.77 -12.77 9.76
N ALA A 2 18.07 -11.48 9.85
CA ALA A 2 17.15 -10.38 9.54
C ALA A 2 17.95 -9.33 8.75
N GLU A 3 18.83 -9.82 7.88
CA GLU A 3 19.76 -9.01 7.12
C GLU A 3 19.03 -8.56 5.87
N LYS A 4 18.67 -7.29 5.86
CA LYS A 4 18.35 -6.49 4.68
C LYS A 4 17.39 -7.20 3.72
N LEU A 5 16.09 -7.02 3.95
CA LEU A 5 15.21 -6.77 2.80
C LEU A 5 15.81 -5.52 2.13
N GLY A 6 16.72 -5.75 1.17
CA GLY A 6 17.26 -4.69 0.34
C GLY A 6 16.10 -3.99 -0.36
N GLU A 7 16.32 -2.75 -0.77
CA GLU A 7 15.33 -1.92 -1.46
C GLU A 7 14.62 -2.72 -2.58
N ASP A 8 15.34 -3.60 -3.27
CA ASP A 8 14.80 -4.56 -4.26
C ASP A 8 13.72 -5.52 -3.73
N GLY A 9 13.91 -6.12 -2.56
CA GLY A 9 12.96 -7.08 -2.00
C GLY A 9 11.67 -6.40 -1.50
N LEU A 10 11.80 -5.17 -1.02
CA LEU A 10 10.66 -4.37 -0.60
C LEU A 10 9.87 -3.87 -1.82
N MET A 11 10.57 -3.46 -2.88
CA MET A 11 9.96 -3.09 -4.16
C MET A 11 9.19 -4.26 -4.79
N GLU A 12 9.74 -5.47 -4.75
CA GLU A 12 9.08 -6.68 -5.29
C GLU A 12 7.78 -7.00 -4.54
N GLU A 13 7.81 -6.95 -3.21
CA GLU A 13 6.61 -7.17 -2.38
C GLU A 13 5.56 -6.08 -2.60
N LEU A 14 5.98 -4.82 -2.78
CA LEU A 14 5.09 -3.71 -3.11
C LEU A 14 4.45 -3.88 -4.49
N CYS A 15 5.23 -4.27 -5.50
CA CYS A 15 4.70 -4.59 -6.82
C CYS A 15 3.70 -5.75 -6.76
N ASN A 16 4.00 -6.79 -5.98
CA ASN A 16 3.11 -7.94 -5.83
C ASN A 16 1.81 -7.54 -5.12
N GLY A 17 1.90 -6.77 -4.04
CA GLY A 17 0.74 -6.20 -3.33
C GLY A 17 -0.08 -5.26 -4.20
N PHE A 18 0.56 -4.39 -4.98
CA PHE A 18 -0.10 -3.52 -5.96
C PHE A 18 -0.88 -4.36 -6.96
N ARG A 19 -0.26 -5.42 -7.49
CA ARG A 19 -0.88 -6.28 -8.50
C ARG A 19 -2.06 -7.10 -7.97
N LEU A 20 -2.07 -7.41 -6.68
CA LEU A 20 -3.20 -8.02 -5.98
C LEU A 20 -4.35 -7.03 -5.76
N LEU A 21 -4.04 -5.75 -5.54
CA LEU A 21 -5.02 -4.71 -5.24
C LEU A 21 -5.56 -3.99 -6.48
N MET A 22 -4.79 -3.92 -7.56
CA MET A 22 -5.09 -3.13 -8.76
C MET A 22 -6.29 -3.64 -9.53
N ASP A 23 -7.01 -2.72 -10.18
CA ASP A 23 -8.07 -3.08 -11.11
C ASP A 23 -7.43 -3.55 -12.44
N PRO A 24 -7.76 -4.76 -12.95
CA PRO A 24 -7.13 -5.29 -14.15
C PRO A 24 -7.50 -4.54 -15.44
N ARG A 25 -8.60 -3.77 -15.45
CA ARG A 25 -9.03 -2.98 -16.62
C ARG A 25 -8.35 -1.63 -16.64
N ARG A 26 -8.27 -0.96 -15.49
CA ARG A 26 -7.65 0.38 -15.37
C ARG A 26 -6.14 0.32 -15.18
N LYS A 27 -5.63 -0.80 -14.66
CA LYS A 27 -4.26 -0.97 -14.19
C LYS A 27 -3.86 -0.01 -13.06
N LEU A 28 -4.83 0.41 -12.27
CA LEU A 28 -4.68 1.32 -11.14
C LEU A 28 -5.46 0.77 -9.96
N ILE A 29 -5.04 1.07 -8.73
CA ILE A 29 -5.82 0.76 -7.53
C ILE A 29 -6.91 1.81 -7.41
N THR A 30 -8.13 1.45 -7.78
CA THR A 30 -9.31 2.30 -7.57
C THR A 30 -9.94 2.02 -6.22
N PHE A 31 -10.79 2.93 -5.72
CA PHE A 31 -11.56 2.71 -4.50
C PHE A 31 -12.31 1.37 -4.50
N ASP A 32 -13.01 1.02 -5.58
CA ASP A 32 -13.73 -0.24 -5.70
C ASP A 32 -12.82 -1.47 -5.73
N SER A 33 -11.64 -1.36 -6.33
CA SER A 33 -10.65 -2.46 -6.37
C SER A 33 -10.00 -2.63 -5.02
N LEU A 34 -9.57 -1.53 -4.41
CA LEU A 34 -9.02 -1.49 -3.05
C LEU A 34 -10.03 -2.05 -2.06
N LYS A 35 -11.29 -1.64 -2.09
CA LYS A 35 -12.32 -2.15 -1.16
C LYS A 35 -12.57 -3.65 -1.30
N ARG A 36 -12.62 -4.16 -2.54
CA ARG A 36 -12.82 -5.60 -2.80
C ARG A 36 -11.60 -6.43 -2.42
N ASN A 37 -10.41 -5.94 -2.74
CA ASN A 37 -9.17 -6.67 -2.53
C ASN A 37 -8.55 -6.41 -1.15
N ALA A 38 -8.97 -5.37 -0.42
CA ALA A 38 -8.60 -5.11 0.97
C ALA A 38 -8.99 -6.30 1.85
N ALA A 39 -10.07 -6.98 1.50
CA ALA A 39 -10.46 -8.20 2.19
C ALA A 39 -9.41 -9.31 2.08
N LEU A 40 -8.76 -9.43 0.92
CA LEU A 40 -7.69 -10.41 0.68
C LEU A 40 -6.42 -10.12 1.47
N LEU A 41 -6.21 -8.86 1.87
CA LEU A 41 -5.10 -8.45 2.73
C LEU A 41 -5.43 -8.50 4.22
N GLY A 42 -6.62 -8.99 4.60
CA GLY A 42 -7.07 -8.98 5.99
C GLY A 42 -7.38 -7.57 6.52
N LEU A 43 -7.55 -6.58 5.63
CA LEU A 43 -8.01 -5.23 5.96
C LEU A 43 -9.56 -5.15 5.99
N GLU A 44 -10.20 -6.30 6.26
CA GLU A 44 -11.63 -6.52 6.41
C GLU A 44 -12.19 -5.77 7.63
N GLY A 45 -12.25 -4.45 7.57
CA GLY A 45 -12.67 -3.62 8.70
C GLY A 45 -12.44 -2.14 8.51
N LEU A 46 -11.63 -1.76 7.51
CA LEU A 46 -11.48 -0.36 7.14
C LEU A 46 -12.80 0.19 6.60
N ARG A 47 -13.19 1.35 7.11
CA ARG A 47 -14.38 2.06 6.63
C ARG A 47 -14.10 2.66 5.26
N ASP A 48 -15.17 2.86 4.48
CA ASP A 48 -15.10 3.55 3.18
C ASP A 48 -14.37 4.89 3.27
N ASP A 49 -14.50 5.61 4.39
CA ASP A 49 -13.79 6.87 4.63
C ASP A 49 -12.29 6.69 4.85
N GLU A 50 -11.86 5.60 5.50
CA GLU A 50 -10.44 5.27 5.71
C GLU A 50 -9.79 4.84 4.39
N LEU A 51 -10.46 4.01 3.62
CA LEU A 51 -10.01 3.62 2.27
C LEU A 51 -9.90 4.85 1.34
N ARG A 52 -10.87 5.78 1.40
CA ARG A 52 -10.79 7.06 0.65
C ARG A 52 -9.72 8.00 1.18
N ALA A 53 -9.40 7.95 2.47
CA ALA A 53 -8.29 8.73 3.02
C ALA A 53 -6.95 8.18 2.53
N MET A 54 -6.76 6.86 2.55
CA MET A 54 -5.55 6.21 2.03
C MET A 54 -5.33 6.49 0.54
N LEU A 55 -6.41 6.43 -0.25
CA LEU A 55 -6.35 6.81 -1.66
C LEU A 55 -5.93 8.26 -1.83
N ARG A 56 -6.61 9.20 -1.18
CA ARG A 56 -6.29 10.63 -1.29
C ARG A 56 -4.89 11.01 -0.79
N GLU A 57 -4.33 10.25 0.15
CA GLU A 57 -2.98 10.49 0.66
C GLU A 57 -1.90 10.08 -0.36
N GLY A 58 -2.17 9.04 -1.15
CA GLY A 58 -1.23 8.55 -2.15
C GLY A 58 -1.47 9.09 -3.56
N ASP A 59 -2.68 9.55 -3.84
CA ASP A 59 -3.13 10.10 -5.11
C ASP A 59 -2.55 11.51 -5.28
N VAL A 60 -1.42 11.59 -6.00
CA VAL A 60 -0.67 12.84 -6.22
C VAL A 60 -1.23 13.59 -7.42
N ASP A 61 -1.73 12.86 -8.41
CA ASP A 61 -2.29 13.44 -9.64
C ASP A 61 -3.78 13.82 -9.53
N GLY A 62 -4.48 13.31 -8.50
CA GLY A 62 -5.87 13.59 -8.20
C GLY A 62 -6.85 12.82 -9.09
N ASP A 63 -6.45 11.70 -9.70
CA ASP A 63 -7.29 10.90 -10.59
C ASP A 63 -8.31 10.01 -9.83
N GLY A 64 -8.21 9.95 -8.50
CA GLY A 64 -9.05 9.13 -7.63
C GLY A 64 -8.67 7.65 -7.62
N ALA A 65 -7.46 7.32 -8.07
CA ALA A 65 -6.84 6.01 -8.05
C ALA A 65 -5.38 6.12 -7.57
N LEU A 66 -4.72 4.97 -7.37
CA LEU A 66 -3.27 4.94 -7.16
C LEU A 66 -2.61 4.20 -8.31
N SER A 67 -1.64 4.85 -8.94
CA SER A 67 -0.69 4.20 -9.82
C SER A 67 0.35 3.37 -9.06
N GLU A 68 1.07 2.52 -9.78
CA GLU A 68 2.15 1.70 -9.21
C GLU A 68 3.19 2.58 -8.52
N MET A 69 3.53 3.72 -9.14
CA MET A 69 4.48 4.68 -8.60
C MET A 69 3.96 5.33 -7.32
N GLU A 70 2.71 5.80 -7.32
CA GLU A 70 2.08 6.46 -6.17
C GLU A 70 1.90 5.52 -4.98
N PHE A 71 1.46 4.29 -5.24
CA PHE A 71 1.35 3.25 -4.22
C PHE A 71 2.73 2.93 -3.63
N CYS A 72 3.75 2.79 -4.47
CA CYS A 72 5.11 2.50 -4.02
C CYS A 72 5.66 3.67 -3.19
N VAL A 73 5.48 4.90 -3.63
CA VAL A 73 5.86 6.11 -2.89
C VAL A 73 5.11 6.21 -1.56
N LEU A 74 3.80 5.98 -1.53
CA LEU A 74 3.01 6.00 -0.29
C LEU A 74 3.49 4.94 0.70
N MET A 75 3.72 3.71 0.23
CA MET A 75 4.20 2.63 1.08
C MET A 75 5.64 2.87 1.54
N VAL A 76 6.53 3.38 0.70
CA VAL A 76 7.90 3.76 1.09
C VAL A 76 7.89 4.93 2.05
N ARG A 77 6.93 5.86 1.95
CA ARG A 77 6.76 6.98 2.90
C ARG A 77 6.20 6.53 4.25
N LEU A 78 5.34 5.51 4.28
CA LEU A 78 4.83 4.88 5.51
C LEU A 78 5.82 3.86 6.10
N SER A 79 6.70 3.30 5.28
CA SER A 79 7.71 2.31 5.68
C SER A 79 8.72 2.80 6.73
N PRO A 80 9.23 4.05 6.75
CA PRO A 80 10.07 4.52 7.86
C PRO A 80 9.31 4.46 9.20
N GLU A 81 8.03 4.83 9.23
CA GLU A 81 7.21 4.75 10.44
C GLU A 81 6.91 3.29 10.85
N LEU A 82 6.72 2.39 9.88
CA LEU A 82 6.51 0.95 10.13
C LEU A 82 7.81 0.20 10.51
N MET A 83 8.97 0.65 10.01
CA MET A 83 10.29 0.16 10.43
C MET A 83 10.64 0.64 11.84
N GLU A 84 10.29 1.88 12.19
CA GLU A 84 10.48 2.41 13.55
C GLU A 84 9.56 1.72 14.57
N ALA A 85 8.33 1.34 14.19
CA ALA A 85 7.42 0.59 15.06
C ALA A 85 7.97 -0.81 15.46
N ARG A 86 8.91 -1.39 14.69
CA ARG A 86 9.57 -2.66 15.04
C ARG A 86 10.80 -2.48 15.94
N LEU A 87 11.30 -1.26 16.13
CA LEU A 87 12.48 -0.98 16.95
C LEU A 87 12.17 -0.57 18.40
N LEU A 88 10.91 -0.23 18.74
CA LEU A 88 10.51 0.12 20.10
C LEU A 88 10.13 -1.08 20.99
N GLY A 89 10.38 -2.31 20.53
CA GLY A 89 9.87 -3.53 21.13
C GLY A 89 10.91 -4.49 21.72
N VAL A 90 12.08 -4.05 22.20
CA VAL A 90 12.91 -4.84 23.13
C VAL A 90 13.72 -3.90 24.03
N SER A 91 13.27 -3.71 25.27
CA SER A 91 14.08 -3.28 26.41
C SER A 91 14.19 -4.43 27.39
#